data_AF-A0A7W1KFA5-F1
#
_entry.id   AF-A0A7W1KFA5-F1
#
_cell.length_a   1.000
_cell.length_b   1.000
_cell.length_c   1.000
_cell.angle_alpha   90.00
_cell.angle_beta   90.00
_cell.angle_gamma   90.00
#
_symmetry.space_group_name_H-M   'P 1'
#
loop_
_entity.id
_entity.type
_entity.pdbx_description
1 polymer ?
#
loop_
_entity_poly.entity_id
_entity_poly.type
_entity_poly.pdbx_seq_one_letter_code
_entity_poly.pdbx_strand_id
1 'polypeptide(L)'
;MAKIKTLSKQKEFSKNTLSHLKPHTALERWTADRLLDVGFIGKAIMECLQHNDPEGVVEIIAIHLNAVNKVRAAHKAKLARSTLYNSLYKSKNPTIKTLAKLMHASTLDTKKAL
;
A
#
# COMPACT_ATOMS: atom_id res chain seq x y z
N MET A 1 -37.37 11.19 -12.41
CA MET A 1 -36.38 11.06 -11.31
C MET A 1 -36.94 10.10 -10.27
N ALA A 2 -36.52 8.83 -10.28
CA ALA A 2 -37.04 7.81 -9.36
C ALA A 2 -36.04 7.62 -8.20
N LYS A 3 -36.48 7.82 -6.96
CA LYS A 3 -35.68 7.58 -5.75
C LYS A 3 -35.49 6.07 -5.56
N ILE A 4 -34.24 5.61 -5.52
CA ILE A 4 -33.87 4.23 -5.21
C ILE A 4 -34.11 4.01 -3.71
N LYS A 5 -34.98 3.06 -3.36
CA LYS A 5 -35.22 2.64 -1.97
C LYS A 5 -33.97 1.97 -1.41
N THR A 6 -33.26 2.64 -0.50
CA THR A 6 -32.18 2.02 0.27
C THR A 6 -32.75 1.10 1.35
N LEU A 7 -32.24 -0.12 1.42
CA LEU A 7 -32.69 -1.19 2.32
C LEU A 7 -32.38 -0.83 3.78
N SER A 8 -33.39 -0.75 4.65
CA SER A 8 -33.25 -0.29 6.05
C SER A 8 -32.70 -1.33 7.04
N LYS A 9 -32.05 -2.40 6.55
CA LYS A 9 -31.44 -3.41 7.42
C LYS A 9 -29.93 -3.40 7.23
N GLN A 10 -29.26 -2.49 7.93
CA GLN A 10 -27.86 -2.69 8.26
C GLN A 10 -27.84 -3.81 9.32
N LYS A 11 -27.47 -5.03 8.92
CA LYS A 11 -27.13 -6.09 9.88
C LYS A 11 -26.03 -5.52 10.78
N GLU A 12 -26.27 -5.50 12.09
CA GLU A 12 -25.21 -5.22 13.05
C GLU A 12 -24.04 -6.17 12.75
N PHE A 13 -22.86 -5.59 12.58
CA PHE A 13 -21.64 -6.35 12.39
C PHE A 13 -21.48 -7.23 13.63
N SER A 14 -21.60 -8.55 13.47
CA SER A 14 -21.38 -9.50 14.55
C SER A 14 -20.00 -9.25 15.13
N LYS A 15 -19.93 -8.79 16.38
CA LYS A 15 -18.69 -8.49 17.11
C LYS A 15 -17.88 -9.76 17.46
N ASN A 16 -18.16 -10.91 16.84
CA ASN A 16 -17.68 -12.22 17.27
C ASN A 16 -17.00 -13.05 16.17
N THR A 17 -16.14 -12.45 15.34
CA THR A 17 -15.28 -13.21 14.42
C THR A 17 -13.88 -13.51 14.97
N LEU A 18 -13.70 -13.53 16.30
CA LEU A 18 -12.51 -14.10 16.95
C LEU A 18 -12.74 -15.58 17.28
N SER A 19 -13.20 -16.35 16.31
CA SER A 19 -13.43 -17.78 16.50
C SER A 19 -12.16 -18.57 16.19
N HIS A 20 -11.54 -19.10 17.25
CA HIS A 20 -10.56 -20.21 17.27
C HIS A 20 -9.07 -19.90 17.03
N LEU A 21 -8.49 -18.95 17.77
CA LEU A 21 -7.04 -18.92 17.95
C LEU A 21 -6.62 -19.97 18.99
N LYS A 22 -5.46 -20.62 18.78
CA LYS A 22 -4.91 -21.56 19.76
C LYS A 22 -4.65 -20.83 21.09
N PRO A 23 -4.94 -21.45 22.24
CA PRO A 23 -4.60 -20.86 23.54
C PRO A 23 -3.09 -20.59 23.58
N HIS A 24 -2.71 -19.41 24.10
CA HIS A 24 -1.34 -18.88 24.16
C HIS A 24 -0.72 -18.38 22.85
N THR A 25 -1.52 -18.15 21.80
CA THR A 25 -1.00 -17.43 20.62
C THR A 25 -0.72 -15.98 20.99
N ALA A 26 0.55 -15.55 20.93
CA ALA A 26 0.92 -14.17 21.16
C ALA A 26 0.26 -13.28 20.09
N LEU A 27 -0.66 -12.43 20.52
CA LEU A 27 -1.27 -11.42 19.67
C LEU A 27 -0.31 -10.23 19.59
N GLU A 28 0.51 -10.19 18.55
CA GLU A 28 1.20 -8.94 18.20
C GLU A 28 0.21 -7.97 17.55
N ARG A 29 0.20 -6.73 18.06
CA ARG A 29 -0.57 -5.66 17.43
C ARG A 29 0.07 -5.33 16.09
N TRP A 30 -0.71 -5.41 15.01
CA TRP A 30 -0.25 -4.96 13.70
C TRP A 30 0.05 -3.46 13.74
N THR A 31 1.28 -3.07 13.45
CA THR A 31 1.68 -1.66 13.30
C THR A 31 2.14 -1.41 11.86
N ALA A 32 1.76 -0.26 11.30
CA ALA A 32 2.17 0.15 9.97
C ALA A 32 3.68 0.54 9.90
N ASP A 33 4.36 0.57 11.05
CA ASP A 33 5.76 1.03 11.18
C ASP A 33 6.72 0.21 10.31
N ARG A 34 6.48 -1.10 10.18
CA ARG A 34 7.28 -1.97 9.28
C ARG A 34 7.18 -1.54 7.81
N LEU A 35 6.07 -0.95 7.40
CA LEU A 35 5.88 -0.46 6.02
C LEU A 35 6.63 0.84 5.74
N LEU A 36 7.08 1.52 6.80
CA LEU A 36 7.89 2.74 6.73
C LEU A 36 9.40 2.42 6.81
N ASP A 37 9.76 1.22 7.25
CA ASP A 37 11.16 0.77 7.30
C ASP A 37 11.69 0.47 5.89
N VAL A 38 12.58 1.33 5.42
CA VAL A 38 13.23 1.22 4.11
C VAL A 38 14.04 -0.07 3.99
N GLY A 39 14.66 -0.54 5.08
CA GLY A 39 15.44 -1.77 5.09
C GLY A 39 14.54 -3.00 4.90
N PHE A 40 13.39 -3.03 5.57
CA PHE A 40 12.39 -4.08 5.41
C PHE A 40 11.80 -4.10 4.00
N ILE A 41 11.36 -2.94 3.49
CA ILE A 41 10.84 -2.81 2.11
C ILE A 41 11.87 -3.22 1.06
N GLY A 42 13.14 -2.82 1.24
CA GLY A 42 14.21 -3.18 0.32
C GLY A 42 14.48 -4.68 0.26
N LYS A 43 14.43 -5.37 1.40
CA LYS A 43 14.54 -6.85 1.47
C LYS A 43 13.39 -7.53 0.73
N ALA A 44 12.16 -7.09 0.97
CA ALA A 44 10.98 -7.65 0.31
C ALA A 44 11.02 -7.45 -1.22
N ILE A 45 11.44 -6.27 -1.70
CA ILE A 45 11.62 -6.02 -3.15
C ILE A 45 12.69 -6.96 -3.73
N MET A 46 13.82 -7.13 -3.03
CA MET A 46 14.89 -8.04 -3.47
C MET A 46 14.38 -9.48 -3.58
N GLU A 47 13.59 -9.94 -2.61
CA GLU A 47 12.99 -11.28 -2.62
C GLU A 47 12.07 -11.49 -3.82
N CYS A 48 11.19 -10.53 -4.13
CA CYS A 48 10.36 -10.60 -5.34
C CYS A 48 11.20 -10.67 -6.62
N LEU A 49 12.27 -9.87 -6.72
CA LEU A 49 13.18 -9.91 -7.87
C LEU A 49 13.89 -11.27 -8.01
N GLN A 50 14.32 -11.87 -6.91
CA GLN A 50 14.96 -13.20 -6.90
C GLN A 50 14.01 -14.31 -7.35
N HIS A 51 12.71 -14.16 -7.09
CA HIS A 51 11.68 -15.12 -7.49
C HIS A 51 11.01 -14.80 -8.83
N ASN A 52 11.53 -13.81 -9.57
CA ASN A 52 10.96 -13.35 -10.84
C ASN A 52 9.47 -12.96 -10.71
N ASP A 53 9.14 -12.23 -9.64
CA ASP A 53 7.80 -11.74 -9.31
C ASP A 53 7.72 -10.20 -9.49
N PRO A 54 7.52 -9.70 -10.71
CA PRO A 54 7.43 -8.27 -10.96
C PRO A 54 6.16 -7.65 -10.37
N GLU A 55 5.07 -8.40 -10.28
CA GLU A 55 3.83 -7.97 -9.63
C GLU A 55 4.04 -7.67 -8.14
N GLY A 56 4.74 -8.56 -7.43
CA GLY A 56 5.08 -8.38 -6.02
C GLY A 56 5.93 -7.14 -5.77
N VAL A 57 6.87 -6.82 -6.67
CA VAL A 57 7.63 -5.55 -6.58
C VAL A 57 6.70 -4.34 -6.61
N VAL A 58 5.75 -4.31 -7.54
CA VAL A 58 4.79 -3.20 -7.66
C VAL A 58 3.88 -3.13 -6.44
N GLU A 59 3.44 -4.28 -5.92
CA GLU A 59 2.57 -4.36 -4.75
C GLU A 59 3.27 -3.86 -3.48
N ILE A 60 4.50 -4.28 -3.22
CA ILE A 60 5.31 -3.80 -2.08
C ILE A 60 5.49 -2.28 -2.16
N ILE A 61 5.82 -1.75 -3.35
CA ILE A 61 5.95 -0.32 -3.57
C ILE A 61 4.60 0.39 -3.33
N ALA A 62 3.48 -0.19 -3.80
CA ALA A 62 2.15 0.39 -3.60
C ALA A 62 1.77 0.43 -2.11
N ILE A 63 2.09 -0.61 -1.34
CA ILE A 63 1.87 -0.67 0.11
C ILE A 63 2.69 0.41 0.83
N HIS A 64 3.98 0.53 0.51
CA HIS A 64 4.83 1.57 1.08
C HIS A 64 4.28 2.98 0.75
N LEU A 65 3.95 3.23 -0.52
CA LEU A 65 3.39 4.51 -0.97
C LEU A 65 2.04 4.82 -0.31
N ASN A 66 1.23 3.81 0.00
CA ASN A 66 -0.01 3.99 0.76
C ASN A 66 0.27 4.49 2.18
N ALA A 67 1.29 3.96 2.85
CA ALA A 67 1.67 4.38 4.20
C ALA A 67 2.16 5.84 4.27
N VAL A 68 2.89 6.29 3.24
CA VAL A 68 3.48 7.65 3.15
C VAL A 68 2.66 8.68 2.36
N ASN A 69 1.40 8.35 2.01
CA ASN A 69 0.51 9.16 1.16
C ASN A 69 0.94 9.29 -0.31
N LYS A 70 0.57 8.28 -1.11
CA LYS A 70 0.83 8.14 -2.55
C LYS A 70 0.46 9.35 -3.42
N VAL A 71 -0.60 10.08 -3.07
CA VAL A 71 -1.07 11.23 -3.87
C VAL A 71 -0.08 12.38 -3.75
N ARG A 72 0.41 12.62 -2.53
CA ARG A 72 1.41 13.66 -2.26
C ARG A 72 2.75 13.32 -2.92
N ALA A 73 3.16 12.05 -2.85
CA ALA A 73 4.36 11.56 -3.53
C ALA A 73 4.28 11.76 -5.05
N ALA A 74 3.13 11.43 -5.68
CA ALA A 74 2.92 11.65 -7.11
C ALA A 74 2.97 13.12 -7.52
N HIS A 75 2.35 14.01 -6.73
CA HIS A 75 2.38 15.46 -6.97
C HIS A 75 3.82 15.99 -6.98
N LYS A 76 4.64 15.57 -6.00
CA LYS A 76 6.07 15.93 -5.93
C LYS A 76 6.89 15.36 -7.07
N ALA A 77 6.58 14.13 -7.48
CA ALA A 77 7.21 13.49 -8.63
C ALA A 77 6.80 14.13 -9.98
N LYS A 78 5.93 15.14 -9.98
CA LYS A 78 5.31 15.77 -11.16
C LYS A 78 4.62 14.72 -12.06
N LEU A 79 4.00 13.73 -11.41
CA LEU A 79 3.25 12.67 -12.09
C LEU A 79 1.75 12.95 -12.01
N ALA A 80 1.06 12.75 -13.14
CA ALA A 80 -0.39 12.80 -13.15
C ALA A 80 -0.97 11.70 -12.25
N ARG A 81 -2.08 12.01 -11.58
CA ARG A 81 -2.77 11.04 -10.71
C ARG A 81 -3.16 9.78 -11.49
N SER A 82 -3.61 9.92 -12.73
CA SER A 82 -3.90 8.78 -13.62
C SER A 82 -2.68 7.88 -13.82
N THR A 83 -1.49 8.45 -14.00
CA THR A 83 -0.23 7.70 -14.11
C THR A 83 0.07 6.93 -12.83
N LEU A 84 -0.09 7.54 -11.65
CA LEU A 84 0.08 6.85 -10.37
C LEU A 84 -0.81 5.60 -10.27
N TYR A 85 -2.12 5.74 -10.48
CA TYR A 85 -3.04 4.60 -10.36
C TYR A 85 -2.83 3.55 -11.46
N ASN A 86 -2.49 4.00 -12.67
CA ASN A 86 -2.14 3.10 -13.76
C ASN A 86 -0.87 2.30 -13.45
N SER A 87 0.13 2.91 -12.80
CA SER A 87 1.40 2.26 -12.46
C SER A 87 1.31 1.33 -11.26
N LEU A 88 0.39 1.57 -10.32
CA LEU A 88 0.32 0.79 -9.07
C LEU A 88 -0.78 -0.28 -9.05
N TYR A 89 -1.88 -0.07 -9.77
CA TYR A 89 -3.08 -0.91 -9.60
C TYR A 89 -3.68 -1.41 -10.90
N LYS A 90 -3.34 -0.80 -12.04
CA LYS A 90 -3.64 -1.42 -13.32
C LYS A 90 -2.48 -2.33 -13.65
N SER A 91 -2.77 -3.46 -14.27
CA SER A 91 -1.78 -4.43 -14.81
C SER A 91 -0.94 -3.84 -15.96
N LYS A 92 -0.59 -2.55 -15.88
CA LYS A 92 0.30 -1.87 -16.77
C LYS A 92 1.67 -1.93 -16.12
N ASN A 93 2.61 -2.62 -16.77
CA ASN A 93 3.99 -2.75 -16.31
C ASN A 93 4.67 -1.37 -16.23
N PRO A 94 4.82 -0.76 -15.04
CA PRO A 94 5.42 0.56 -14.93
C PRO A 94 6.92 0.45 -15.16
N THR A 95 7.52 1.45 -15.81
CA THR A 95 8.97 1.46 -16.00
C THR A 95 9.69 1.65 -14.66
N ILE A 96 10.89 1.06 -14.52
CA ILE A 96 11.77 1.25 -13.35
C ILE A 96 11.97 2.75 -13.05
N LYS A 97 12.12 3.57 -14.11
CA LYS A 97 12.22 5.03 -14.00
C LYS A 97 11.01 5.67 -13.29
N THR A 98 9.80 5.17 -13.57
CA THR A 98 8.56 5.68 -12.96
C THR A 98 8.49 5.28 -11.49
N LEU A 99 8.80 4.03 -11.17
CA LEU A 99 8.85 3.52 -9.80
C LEU A 99 9.90 4.26 -8.96
N ALA A 100 11.11 4.44 -9.50
CA ALA A 100 12.19 5.17 -8.85
C ALA A 100 11.82 6.63 -8.54
N LYS A 101 11.13 7.32 -9.46
CA LYS A 101 10.63 8.69 -9.22
C LYS A 101 9.64 8.74 -8.05
N LEU A 102 8.71 7.79 -7.97
CA LEU A 102 7.71 7.73 -6.91
C LEU A 102 8.37 7.46 -5.55
N MET A 103 9.27 6.48 -5.49
CA MET A 103 10.02 6.13 -4.27
C MET A 103 10.94 7.26 -3.81
N HIS A 104 11.64 7.92 -4.73
CA HIS A 104 12.45 9.09 -4.36
C HIS A 104 11.58 10.20 -3.78
N ALA A 105 10.45 10.50 -4.42
CA ALA A 105 9.53 11.54 -3.96
C ALA A 105 8.90 11.25 -2.58
N SER A 106 8.69 9.98 -2.21
CA SER A 106 8.17 9.63 -0.88
C SER A 106 9.19 9.90 0.23
N THR A 107 10.50 9.70 -0.02
CA THR A 107 11.56 9.95 0.97
C THR A 107 11.82 11.43 1.27
N LEU A 108 11.34 12.33 0.41
CA LEU A 108 11.47 13.78 0.64
C LEU A 108 10.58 14.29 1.78
N ASP A 109 9.59 13.51 2.25
CA ASP A 109 8.77 13.85 3.42
C ASP A 109 9.38 13.38 4.74
N THR A 110 10.03 12.22 4.77
CA THR A 110 10.66 11.69 6.00
C THR A 110 11.83 12.56 6.47
N LYS A 111 12.56 13.20 5.55
CA LYS A 111 13.65 14.14 5.90
C LYS A 111 13.18 15.51 6.42
N LYS A 112 11.89 15.87 6.30
CA LYS A 112 11.37 17.15 6.81
C LYS A 112 10.81 17.06 8.24
N ALA A 113 10.72 15.86 8.80
CA ALA A 113 10.17 15.59 10.12
C ALA A 113 11.25 15.22 11.16
N LEU A 114 12.53 15.26 10.77
CA LEU A 114 13.73 15.15 11.61
C LEU A 114 14.44 16.50 11.60
#